data_AF-A0A7C4KW77-F1
#
_entry.id   AF-A0A7C4KW77-F1
#
_cell.length_a   1.000
_cell.length_b   1.000
_cell.length_c   1.000
_cell.angle_alpha   90.00
_cell.angle_beta   90.00
_cell.angle_gamma   90.00
#
_symmetry.space_group_name_H-M   'P 1'
#
loop_
_entity.id
_entity.type
_entity.pdbx_description
1 polymer ?
#
loop_
_entity_poly.entity_id
_entity_poly.type
_entity_poly.pdbx_seq_one_letter_code
_entity_poly.pdbx_strand_id
1 'polypeptide(L)'
;MASRISRVLASLSTLSEWVDMQKKAAEMFNQINEIVGTSDRLTLVLVTRQAFQHMIRTLKAFDQWLNDPFILNYVTKDMLIDVWSTTYKILNELIELDIRHTLSVKEMAEKLIKEGRVLPFMELRSYDEEEGRRITSPL
;
A
#
# COMPACT_ATOMS: atom_id res chain seq x y z
N MET A 1 21.65 35.33 2.01
CA MET A 1 22.45 34.09 2.12
C MET A 1 22.05 33.26 3.37
N ALA A 2 21.99 33.85 4.57
CA ALA A 2 21.56 33.18 5.81
C ALA A 2 20.18 32.48 5.74
N SER A 3 19.17 33.12 5.13
CA SER A 3 17.83 32.54 4.91
C SER A 3 17.80 31.27 4.05
N ARG A 4 18.78 31.08 3.16
CA ARG A 4 18.85 29.87 2.29
C ARG A 4 19.46 28.70 3.07
N ILE A 5 20.49 28.97 3.86
CA ILE A 5 21.16 27.97 4.72
C ILE A 5 20.20 27.47 5.81
N SER A 6 19.45 28.36 6.47
CA SER A 6 18.45 27.94 7.47
C SER A 6 17.35 27.06 6.87
N ARG A 7 16.93 27.31 5.62
CA ARG A 7 15.95 26.44 4.92
C ARG A 7 16.51 25.06 4.62
N VAL A 8 17.76 24.98 4.14
CA VAL A 8 18.44 23.70 3.90
C VAL A 8 18.59 22.90 5.20
N LEU A 9 19.00 23.55 6.29
CA LEU A 9 19.14 22.89 7.59
C LEU A 9 17.79 22.37 8.13
N ALA A 10 16.71 23.13 7.94
CA ALA A 10 15.36 22.67 8.29
C ALA A 10 14.92 21.47 7.43
N SER A 11 15.21 21.45 6.13
CA SER A 11 14.96 20.29 5.26
C SER A 11 15.77 19.06 5.69
N LEU A 12 16.99 19.23 6.18
CA LEU A 12 17.82 18.12 6.68
C LEU A 12 17.28 17.56 8.01
N SER A 13 16.80 18.41 8.93
CA SER A 13 16.19 17.94 10.18
C SER A 13 14.90 17.16 9.92
N THR A 14 14.06 17.60 8.96
CA THR A 14 12.85 16.86 8.60
C THR A 14 13.14 15.49 7.98
N LEU A 15 14.26 15.36 7.25
CA LEU A 15 14.71 14.07 6.74
C LEU A 15 15.15 13.14 7.88
N SER A 16 15.83 13.65 8.90
CA SER A 16 16.24 12.86 10.07
C SER A 16 15.03 12.35 10.86
N GLU A 17 14.06 13.22 11.12
CA GLU A 17 12.81 12.84 11.79
C GLU A 17 12.05 11.77 11.01
N TRP A 18 12.01 11.89 9.69
CA TRP A 18 11.42 10.88 8.81
C TRP A 18 12.11 9.53 8.95
N VAL A 19 13.45 9.49 8.93
CA VAL A 19 14.23 8.26 9.11
C VAL A 19 13.91 7.60 10.46
N ASP A 20 13.83 8.38 11.54
CA ASP A 20 13.50 7.84 12.86
C ASP A 20 12.07 7.30 12.93
N MET A 21 11.13 7.95 12.23
CA MET A 21 9.76 7.44 12.08
C MET A 21 9.72 6.10 11.35
N GLN A 22 10.49 5.95 10.26
CA GLN A 22 10.55 4.71 9.48
C GLN A 22 11.19 3.56 10.29
N LYS A 23 12.23 3.84 11.08
CA LYS A 23 12.84 2.85 11.99
C LYS A 23 11.84 2.32 13.02
N LYS A 24 11.08 3.22 13.66
CA LYS A 24 10.03 2.85 14.62
C LYS A 24 8.93 2.02 13.97
N ALA A 25 8.52 2.39 12.75
CA ALA A 25 7.54 1.62 12.02
C ALA A 25 8.05 0.21 11.67
N ALA A 26 9.31 0.08 11.24
CA ALA A 26 9.92 -1.21 10.95
C ALA A 26 9.96 -2.11 12.20
N GLU A 27 10.36 -1.57 13.36
CA GLU A 27 10.36 -2.31 14.63
C GLU A 27 8.95 -2.78 15.02
N MET A 28 7.95 -1.90 14.91
CA MET A 28 6.55 -2.25 15.16
C MET A 28 6.06 -3.38 14.25
N PHE A 29 6.32 -3.30 12.94
CA PHE A 29 5.89 -4.35 12.01
C PHE A 29 6.62 -5.68 12.21
N ASN A 30 7.90 -5.66 12.65
CA ASN A 30 8.61 -6.87 13.03
C ASN A 30 7.94 -7.56 14.23
N GLN A 31 7.61 -6.80 15.28
CA GLN A 31 6.90 -7.33 16.46
C GLN A 31 5.53 -7.91 16.09
N ILE A 32 4.78 -7.23 15.21
CA ILE A 32 3.50 -7.74 14.71
C ILE A 32 3.72 -9.07 13.96
N ASN A 33 4.74 -9.14 13.10
CA ASN A 33 5.02 -10.33 12.29
C ASN A 33 5.37 -11.56 13.14
N GLU A 34 5.95 -11.39 14.33
CA GLU A 34 6.25 -12.50 15.26
C GLU A 34 4.98 -13.15 15.81
N ILE A 35 3.91 -12.38 16.04
CA ILE A 35 2.67 -12.86 16.66
C ILE A 35 1.56 -13.18 15.65
N VAL A 36 1.65 -12.62 14.43
CA VAL A 36 0.58 -12.67 13.43
C VAL A 36 0.21 -14.10 13.03
N GLY A 37 1.17 -15.02 12.99
CA GLY A 37 0.93 -16.42 12.60
C GLY A 37 0.02 -17.20 13.55
N THR A 38 -0.16 -16.72 14.79
CA THR A 38 -1.04 -17.34 15.80
C THR A 38 -2.30 -16.52 16.08
N SER A 39 -2.50 -15.42 15.35
CA SER A 39 -3.58 -14.47 15.58
C SER A 39 -4.90 -14.94 14.95
N ASP A 40 -6.02 -14.48 15.51
CA ASP A 40 -7.34 -14.76 14.96
C ASP A 40 -7.59 -14.01 13.63
N ARG A 41 -8.65 -14.41 12.91
CA ARG A 41 -9.01 -13.86 11.60
C ARG A 41 -9.24 -12.35 11.61
N LEU A 42 -9.87 -11.79 12.64
CA LEU A 42 -10.11 -10.34 12.72
C LEU A 42 -8.78 -9.61 12.87
N THR A 43 -7.91 -10.11 13.76
CA THR A 43 -6.57 -9.55 13.97
C THR A 43 -5.76 -9.55 12.67
N LEU A 44 -5.74 -10.67 11.94
CA LEU A 44 -5.08 -10.78 10.62
C LEU A 44 -5.55 -9.69 9.64
N VAL A 45 -6.87 -9.45 9.57
CA VAL A 45 -7.43 -8.41 8.70
C VAL A 45 -6.96 -7.02 9.12
N LEU A 46 -7.01 -6.70 10.42
CA LEU A 46 -6.65 -5.38 10.93
C LEU A 46 -5.17 -5.06 10.70
N VAL A 47 -4.27 -5.98 11.04
CA VAL A 47 -2.82 -5.75 10.87
C VAL A 47 -2.42 -5.69 9.40
N THR A 48 -3.03 -6.51 8.54
CA THR A 48 -2.81 -6.45 7.09
C THR A 48 -3.24 -5.10 6.53
N ARG A 49 -4.42 -4.60 6.95
CA ARG A 49 -4.88 -3.25 6.54
C ARG A 49 -3.94 -2.16 7.02
N GLN A 50 -3.43 -2.26 8.25
CA GLN A 50 -2.46 -1.30 8.79
C GLN A 50 -1.16 -1.30 7.98
N ALA A 51 -0.65 -2.47 7.61
CA ALA A 51 0.51 -2.61 6.73
C ALA A 51 0.27 -1.96 5.36
N PHE A 52 -0.88 -2.23 4.71
CA PHE A 52 -1.24 -1.55 3.46
C PHE A 52 -1.30 -0.03 3.59
N GLN A 53 -1.94 0.49 4.64
CA GLN A 53 -2.00 1.93 4.87
C GLN A 53 -0.61 2.55 5.07
N HIS A 54 0.28 1.86 5.76
CA HIS A 54 1.65 2.32 5.93
C HIS A 54 2.41 2.32 4.60
N MET A 55 2.35 1.21 3.84
CA MET A 55 2.96 1.11 2.51
C MET A 55 2.48 2.22 1.57
N ILE A 56 1.17 2.47 1.49
CA ILE A 56 0.60 3.54 0.65
C ILE A 56 1.18 4.91 1.03
N ARG A 57 1.31 5.23 2.32
CA ARG A 57 1.88 6.51 2.76
C ARG A 57 3.35 6.63 2.39
N THR A 58 4.12 5.57 2.60
CA THR A 58 5.55 5.55 2.28
C THR A 58 5.78 5.68 0.77
N LEU A 59 5.02 4.96 -0.05
CA LEU A 59 5.09 5.07 -1.52
C LEU A 59 4.71 6.48 -2.00
N LYS A 60 3.67 7.10 -1.44
CA LYS A 60 3.30 8.48 -1.76
C LYS A 60 4.41 9.48 -1.39
N ALA A 61 5.08 9.28 -0.26
CA ALA A 61 6.20 10.13 0.14
C ALA A 61 7.39 9.99 -0.81
N PHE A 62 7.71 8.77 -1.25
CA PHE A 62 8.75 8.53 -2.25
C PHE A 62 8.40 9.13 -3.63
N ASP A 63 7.15 9.03 -4.06
CA ASP A 63 6.67 9.67 -5.29
C ASP A 63 6.79 11.21 -5.21
N GLN A 64 6.43 11.81 -4.08
CA GLN A 64 6.63 13.25 -3.85
C GLN A 64 8.10 13.64 -3.85
N TRP A 65 8.96 12.82 -3.24
CA TRP A 65 10.41 13.01 -3.22
C TRP A 65 11.01 13.03 -4.63
N LEU A 66 10.53 12.16 -5.54
CA LEU A 66 10.93 12.15 -6.95
C LEU A 66 10.44 13.37 -7.74
N ASN A 67 9.47 14.13 -7.22
CA ASN A 67 8.98 15.37 -7.80
C ASN A 67 9.59 16.62 -7.15
N ASP A 68 10.40 16.50 -6.08
CA ASP A 68 10.97 17.63 -5.36
C ASP A 68 12.32 18.08 -5.99
N PRO A 69 12.39 19.28 -6.59
CA PRO A 69 13.63 19.78 -7.20
C PRO A 69 14.79 19.90 -6.20
N PHE A 70 14.51 20.17 -4.92
CA PHE A 70 15.56 20.24 -3.89
C PHE A 70 16.25 18.89 -3.75
N ILE A 71 15.45 17.82 -3.63
CA ILE A 71 15.93 16.44 -3.55
C ILE A 71 16.70 16.06 -4.82
N LEU A 72 16.12 16.31 -5.99
CA LEU A 72 16.71 15.89 -7.26
C LEU A 72 18.10 16.50 -7.52
N ASN A 73 18.44 17.62 -6.86
CA ASN A 73 19.79 18.20 -6.92
C ASN A 73 20.86 17.37 -6.18
N TYR A 74 20.46 16.49 -5.26
CA TYR A 74 21.37 15.68 -4.44
C TYR A 74 21.29 14.19 -4.76
N VAL A 75 20.24 13.75 -5.45
CA VAL A 75 20.07 12.34 -5.83
C VAL A 75 20.97 11.99 -7.01
N THR A 76 21.75 10.93 -6.85
CA THR A 76 22.60 10.40 -7.92
C THR A 76 21.87 9.35 -8.76
N LYS A 77 22.41 9.05 -9.94
CA LYS A 77 21.90 7.96 -10.80
C LYS A 77 21.89 6.61 -10.07
N ASP A 78 22.93 6.30 -9.31
CA ASP A 78 23.03 5.04 -8.59
C ASP A 78 21.94 4.91 -7.51
N MET A 79 21.62 6.01 -6.83
CA MET A 79 20.48 6.05 -5.89
C MET A 79 19.15 5.80 -6.60
N LEU A 80 18.94 6.36 -7.79
CA LEU A 80 17.72 6.11 -8.57
C LEU A 80 17.61 4.68 -9.05
N ILE A 81 18.74 4.06 -9.44
CA ILE A 81 18.78 2.64 -9.83
C ILE A 81 18.40 1.76 -8.64
N ASP A 82 18.91 2.05 -7.44
CA ASP A 82 18.56 1.32 -6.23
C ASP A 82 17.05 1.44 -5.92
N VAL A 83 16.52 2.68 -5.91
CA VAL A 83 15.09 2.96 -5.73
C VAL A 83 14.24 2.20 -6.74
N TRP A 84 14.62 2.24 -8.02
CA TRP A 84 13.91 1.50 -9.08
C TRP A 84 13.94 -0.01 -8.83
N SER A 85 15.12 -0.57 -8.57
CA SER A 85 15.28 -2.02 -8.41
C SER A 85 14.46 -2.56 -7.23
N THR A 86 14.37 -1.80 -6.15
CA THR A 86 13.57 -2.14 -4.96
C THR A 86 12.09 -1.96 -5.24
N THR A 87 11.69 -0.85 -5.87
CA THR A 87 10.29 -0.58 -6.25
C THR A 87 9.76 -1.68 -7.16
N TYR A 88 10.56 -2.13 -8.13
CA TYR A 88 10.19 -3.19 -9.06
C TYR A 88 9.92 -4.52 -8.32
N LYS A 89 10.72 -4.87 -7.31
CA LYS A 89 10.47 -6.07 -6.49
C LYS A 89 9.13 -5.99 -5.75
N ILE A 90 8.91 -4.88 -5.03
CA ILE A 90 7.67 -4.63 -4.27
C ILE A 90 6.45 -4.66 -5.20
N LEU A 91 6.55 -4.05 -6.38
CA LEU A 91 5.49 -4.03 -7.38
C LEU A 91 5.11 -5.44 -7.83
N ASN A 92 6.09 -6.27 -8.18
CA ASN A 92 5.81 -7.65 -8.62
C ASN A 92 5.23 -8.50 -7.49
N GLU A 93 5.78 -8.40 -6.27
CA GLU A 93 5.22 -9.12 -5.11
C GLU A 93 3.75 -8.73 -4.87
N LEU A 94 3.41 -7.45 -5.01
CA LEU A 94 2.04 -6.96 -4.86
C LEU A 94 1.12 -7.46 -5.99
N ILE A 95 1.58 -7.45 -7.23
CA ILE A 95 0.81 -7.95 -8.38
C ILE A 95 0.56 -9.46 -8.23
N GLU A 96 1.57 -10.23 -7.85
CA GLU A 96 1.44 -11.67 -7.63
C GLU A 96 0.49 -12.00 -6.47
N LEU A 97 0.54 -11.21 -5.39
CA LEU A 97 -0.40 -11.29 -4.27
C LEU A 97 -1.84 -11.07 -4.76
N ASP A 98 -2.08 -10.00 -5.52
CA ASP A 98 -3.41 -9.67 -6.04
C ASP A 98 -3.94 -10.79 -6.94
N ILE A 99 -3.13 -11.25 -7.90
CA ILE A 99 -3.52 -12.34 -8.81
C ILE A 99 -3.90 -13.60 -8.02
N ARG A 100 -3.05 -14.06 -7.09
CA ARG A 100 -3.31 -15.27 -6.31
C ARG A 100 -4.59 -15.16 -5.50
N HIS A 101 -4.78 -14.07 -4.76
CA HIS A 101 -5.88 -13.97 -3.80
C HIS A 101 -7.20 -13.58 -4.46
N THR A 102 -7.19 -12.75 -5.51
CA THR A 102 -8.39 -12.43 -6.29
C THR A 102 -8.92 -13.68 -7.00
N LEU A 103 -8.02 -14.49 -7.58
CA LEU A 103 -8.41 -15.78 -8.16
C LEU A 103 -8.96 -16.74 -7.09
N SER A 104 -8.28 -16.87 -5.94
CA SER A 104 -8.73 -17.74 -4.85
C SER A 104 -10.13 -17.35 -4.34
N VAL A 105 -10.42 -16.05 -4.24
CA VAL A 105 -11.74 -15.56 -3.84
C VAL A 105 -12.80 -15.92 -4.88
N LYS A 106 -12.49 -15.74 -6.17
CA LYS A 106 -13.38 -16.13 -7.28
C LYS A 106 -13.70 -17.63 -7.21
N GLU A 107 -12.68 -18.49 -7.13
CA GLU A 107 -12.84 -19.94 -7.09
C GLU A 107 -13.66 -20.40 -5.87
N MET A 108 -13.40 -19.80 -4.70
CA MET A 108 -14.17 -20.09 -3.48
C MET A 108 -15.64 -19.65 -3.63
N ALA A 109 -15.90 -18.48 -4.21
CA ALA A 109 -17.26 -18.02 -4.45
C ALA A 109 -18.01 -18.95 -5.41
N GLU A 110 -17.39 -19.36 -6.52
CA GLU A 110 -17.98 -20.31 -7.47
C GLU A 110 -18.31 -21.65 -6.81
N LYS A 111 -17.42 -22.15 -5.94
CA LYS A 111 -17.65 -23.38 -5.18
C LYS A 111 -18.86 -23.26 -4.25
N LEU A 112 -18.96 -22.17 -3.50
CA LEU A 112 -20.10 -21.93 -2.59
C LEU A 112 -21.43 -21.86 -3.34
N ILE A 113 -21.45 -21.21 -4.50
CA ILE A 113 -22.64 -21.13 -5.35
C ILE A 113 -23.06 -22.52 -5.84
N LYS A 114 -22.12 -23.34 -6.31
CA LYS A 114 -22.38 -24.73 -6.73
C LYS A 114 -22.88 -25.61 -5.59
N GLU A 115 -22.44 -25.36 -4.36
CA GLU A 115 -22.90 -26.05 -3.14
C GLU A 115 -24.25 -25.53 -2.62
N GLY A 116 -24.89 -24.55 -3.28
CA GLY A 116 -26.15 -23.95 -2.83
C GLY A 116 -26.01 -23.08 -1.58
N ARG A 117 -24.77 -22.74 -1.18
CA ARG A 117 -24.46 -21.93 0.00
C ARG A 117 -24.22 -20.48 -0.44
N VAL A 118 -25.24 -19.83 -0.97
CA VAL A 118 -25.16 -18.40 -1.31
C VAL A 118 -25.11 -17.59 -0.01
N LEU A 119 -24.13 -16.70 0.09
CA LEU A 119 -24.01 -15.82 1.26
C LEU A 119 -25.18 -14.81 1.23
N PRO A 120 -25.87 -14.54 2.36
CA PRO A 120 -27.07 -13.69 2.41
C PRO A 120 -26.91 -12.29 1.80
N PHE A 121 -25.67 -11.78 1.74
CA PHE A 121 -25.36 -10.45 1.24
C PHE A 121 -25.19 -10.37 -0.29
N MET A 122 -25.11 -11.50 -1.00
CA MET A 122 -25.07 -11.49 -2.48
C MET A 122 -26.44 -11.19 -3.10
N GLU A 123 -27.53 -11.48 -2.39
CA GLU A 123 -28.90 -11.17 -2.84
C GLU A 123 -29.19 -9.66 -2.84
N LEU A 124 -28.44 -8.86 -2.07
CA LEU A 124 -28.63 -7.41 -1.98
C LEU A 124 -28.11 -6.65 -3.22
N ARG A 125 -27.10 -7.17 -3.94
CA ARG A 125 -26.55 -6.46 -5.12
C ARG A 125 -27.37 -6.67 -6.39
N SER A 126 -28.12 -7.77 -6.48
CA SER A 126 -28.98 -8.03 -7.64
C SER A 126 -30.23 -7.17 -7.71
N TYR A 127 -30.59 -6.43 -6.65
CA TYR A 127 -31.75 -5.54 -6.64
C TYR A 127 -31.47 -4.11 -7.14
N ASP A 128 -30.21 -3.68 -7.19
CA ASP A 128 -29.85 -2.30 -7.59
C ASP A 128 -29.27 -2.18 -9.01
N GLU A 129 -28.99 -3.29 -9.70
CA GLU A 129 -28.38 -3.27 -11.04
C GLU A 129 -29.37 -2.99 -12.20
N GLU A 130 -30.68 -2.98 -11.96
CA GLU A 130 -31.69 -2.65 -12.99
C GLU A 130 -31.94 -1.15 -13.19
N GLU A 131 -31.55 -0.26 -12.27
CA GLU A 131 -31.75 1.20 -12.42
C GLU A 131 -30.48 2.03 -12.76
N GLY A 132 -29.28 1.44 -12.68
CA GLY A 132 -28.02 2.21 -12.82
C GLY A 132 -27.40 2.30 -14.22
N ARG A 133 -27.90 1.57 -15.23
CA ARG A 133 -27.26 1.47 -16.58
C ARG A 133 -27.47 2.68 -17.51
N ARG A 134 -27.71 3.86 -16.95
CA ARG A 134 -27.58 5.14 -17.68
C ARG A 134 -26.90 6.13 -16.76
N ILE A 135 -25.60 6.33 -16.94
CA ILE A 135 -24.89 7.63 -16.93
C ILE A 135 -23.38 7.36 -17.03
N THR A 136 -22.87 7.61 -18.24
CA THR A 136 -21.52 8.11 -18.63
C THR A 136 -20.26 7.32 -18.25
N SER A 137 -19.57 6.82 -19.29
CA SER A 137 -18.09 6.83 -19.35
C SER A 137 -17.57 8.27 -19.24
N PRO A 138 -16.49 8.50 -18.47
CA PRO A 138 -15.16 8.71 -19.07
C PRO A 138 -14.07 8.04 -18.19
N LEU A 139 -12.84 7.71 -18.62
CA LEU A 139 -11.94 8.17 -19.69
C LEU A 139 -11.25 6.95 -20.32
#